data_AF-A0A0G1N0W3-F1
#
_entry.id   AF-A0A0G1N0W3-F1
#
_cell.length_a   1.000
_cell.length_b   1.000
_cell.length_c   1.000
_cell.angle_alpha   90.00
_cell.angle_beta   90.00
_cell.angle_gamma   90.00
#
_symmetry.space_group_name_H-M   'P 1'
#
loop_
_entity.id
_entity.type
_entity.pdbx_description
1 polymer ?
#
loop_
_entity_poly.entity_id
_entity_poly.type
_entity_poly.pdbx_seq_one_letter_code
_entity_poly.pdbx_strand_id
1 'polypeptide(L)'
;VLIVLAIQNIASAHRVFAECTRILKPKGKLYMVLNHPSFRVPQSTSWGWDASHGVQYRRIDRYLSESKIKIQMHPGGNPHATTISFHRPLQYYVKALGKSGLLVNDMEEWISHKKNEPGPKAEAETRARKEIPLFLFLQAVKDGA
;
A
#
# COMPACT_ATOMS: atom_id res chain seq x y z
N VAL A 1 4.19 3.23 17.51
CA VAL A 1 3.40 4.10 16.62
C VAL A 1 2.65 3.24 15.62
N LEU A 2 1.42 3.60 15.27
CA LEU A 2 0.58 2.88 14.30
C LEU A 2 0.19 3.84 13.17
N ILE A 3 0.37 3.41 11.92
CA ILE A 3 -0.07 4.15 10.72
C ILE A 3 -0.88 3.21 9.85
N VAL A 4 -2.19 3.41 9.75
CA VAL A 4 -3.08 2.53 8.99
C VAL A 4 -3.69 3.30 7.83
N LEU A 5 -3.33 2.91 6.60
CA LEU A 5 -3.84 3.47 5.34
C LEU A 5 -3.76 5.01 5.21
N ALA A 6 -2.87 5.64 5.97
CA ALA A 6 -2.76 7.10 6.04
C ALA A 6 -1.51 7.66 5.33
N ILE A 7 -0.40 6.92 5.32
CA ILE A 7 0.89 7.45 4.85
C ILE A 7 0.88 7.89 3.39
N GLN A 8 0.04 7.26 2.57
CA GLN A 8 -0.14 7.57 1.15
C GLN A 8 -0.94 8.85 0.91
N ASN A 9 -1.56 9.44 1.94
CA ASN A 9 -2.25 10.73 1.83
C ASN A 9 -1.40 11.90 2.35
N ILE A 10 -0.12 11.66 2.66
CA ILE A 10 0.81 12.65 3.22
C ILE A 10 1.91 12.95 2.20
N ALA A 11 2.06 14.23 1.85
CA ALA A 11 3.05 14.69 0.88
C ALA A 11 4.50 14.44 1.33
N SER A 12 4.76 14.63 2.63
CA SER A 12 6.10 14.48 3.22
C SER A 12 6.20 13.24 4.09
N ALA A 13 5.97 12.05 3.52
CA ALA A 13 6.02 10.78 4.27
C ALA A 13 7.35 10.56 5.01
N HIS A 14 8.48 11.02 4.46
CA HIS A 14 9.78 10.95 5.12
C HIS A 14 9.85 11.76 6.43
N ARG A 15 9.15 12.90 6.50
CA ARG A 15 9.07 13.70 7.75
C ARG A 15 8.24 12.99 8.81
N VAL A 16 7.19 12.26 8.40
CA VAL A 16 6.42 11.41 9.32
C VAL A 16 7.32 10.35 9.94
N PHE A 17 8.19 9.71 9.17
CA PHE A 17 9.12 8.71 9.68
C PHE A 17 10.19 9.32 10.61
N ALA A 18 10.69 10.51 10.29
CA ALA A 18 11.59 11.24 11.19
C ALA A 18 10.91 11.57 12.54
N GLU A 19 9.67 12.06 12.51
CA GLU A 19 8.91 12.34 13.74
C GLU A 19 8.58 11.08 14.53
N CYS A 20 8.24 9.98 13.86
CA CYS A 20 8.06 8.68 14.51
C CYS A 20 9.34 8.27 15.26
N THR A 21 10.50 8.42 14.62
CA THR A 21 11.78 8.10 15.24
C THR A 21 12.07 8.98 16.44
N ARG A 22 11.77 10.29 16.36
CA ARG A 22 11.97 11.23 17.47
C ARG A 22 11.19 10.82 18.72
N ILE A 23 9.94 10.40 18.57
CA ILE A 23 9.05 10.07 19.71
C ILE A 23 9.19 8.63 20.22
N LEU A 24 9.71 7.71 19.40
CA LEU A 24 9.91 6.32 19.82
C LEU A 24 11.06 6.23 20.83
N LYS A 25 10.83 5.47 21.90
CA LYS A 25 11.88 5.00 22.82
C LYS A 25 12.88 4.10 22.06
N PRO A 26 14.11 3.89 22.56
CA PRO A 26 15.01 2.87 22.04
C PRO A 26 14.29 1.52 21.88
N LYS A 27 14.50 0.83 20.75
CA LYS A 27 13.80 -0.41 20.36
C LYS A 27 12.27 -0.28 20.23
N GLY A 28 11.74 0.95 20.24
CA GLY A 28 10.33 1.24 19.98
C GLY A 28 9.95 0.90 18.54
N LYS A 29 8.69 0.51 18.34
CA LYS A 29 8.20 -0.02 17.07
C LYS A 29 7.23 0.93 16.36
N LEU A 30 7.38 1.03 15.05
CA LEU A 30 6.42 1.58 14.11
C LEU A 30 5.77 0.42 13.35
N TYR A 31 4.45 0.37 13.34
CA TYR A 31 3.67 -0.55 12.53
C TYR A 31 2.92 0.25 11.48
N MET A 32 3.08 -0.12 10.22
CA MET A 32 2.54 0.63 9.10
C MET A 32 1.82 -0.30 8.12
N VAL A 33 0.54 0.00 7.85
CA VAL A 33 -0.25 -0.64 6.81
C VAL A 33 -0.55 0.37 5.71
N LEU A 34 -0.31 0.00 4.46
CA LEU A 34 -0.57 0.84 3.29
C LEU A 34 -1.15 0.02 2.14
N ASN A 35 -1.70 0.70 1.14
CA ASN A 35 -2.04 0.05 -0.12
C ASN A 35 -0.74 -0.46 -0.75
N HIS A 36 -0.73 -1.71 -1.22
CA HIS A 36 0.50 -2.32 -1.72
C HIS A 36 1.08 -1.49 -2.89
N PRO A 37 2.29 -0.91 -2.76
CA PRO A 37 2.84 -0.03 -3.77
C PRO A 37 2.90 -0.65 -5.16
N SER A 38 3.21 -1.96 -5.24
CA SER A 38 3.38 -2.66 -6.51
C SER A 38 2.06 -3.00 -7.20
N PHE A 39 0.97 -3.20 -6.45
CA PHE A 39 -0.28 -3.75 -6.99
C PHE A 39 -1.46 -2.77 -6.95
N ARG A 40 -1.30 -1.63 -6.24
CA ARG A 40 -2.31 -0.58 -6.07
C ARG A 40 -1.78 0.82 -6.43
N VAL A 41 -1.10 0.93 -7.56
CA VAL A 41 -0.75 2.23 -8.15
C VAL A 41 -2.05 2.93 -8.59
N PRO A 42 -2.43 4.07 -8.00
CA PRO A 42 -3.67 4.74 -8.35
C PRO A 42 -3.72 5.12 -9.82
N GLN A 43 -4.86 4.85 -10.47
CA GLN A 43 -5.11 5.06 -11.92
C GLN A 43 -4.13 4.35 -12.88
N SER A 44 -3.16 3.59 -12.38
CA SER A 44 -2.14 2.90 -13.18
C SER A 44 -2.08 1.41 -12.87
N THR A 45 -3.10 0.85 -12.21
CA THR A 45 -3.24 -0.60 -12.01
C THR A 45 -4.70 -1.01 -12.20
N SER A 46 -4.93 -2.09 -12.95
CA SER A 46 -6.27 -2.62 -13.25
C SER A 46 -6.29 -4.14 -13.19
N TRP A 47 -7.47 -4.70 -12.92
CA TRP A 47 -7.68 -6.14 -13.09
C TRP A 47 -7.98 -6.41 -14.55
N GLY A 48 -7.39 -7.47 -15.11
CA GLY A 48 -7.64 -7.93 -16.47
C GLY A 48 -8.02 -9.40 -16.50
N TRP A 49 -8.62 -9.82 -17.61
CA TRP A 49 -8.99 -11.21 -17.85
C TRP A 49 -8.25 -11.73 -19.07
N ASP A 50 -7.59 -12.86 -18.93
CA ASP A 50 -7.05 -13.62 -20.05
C ASP A 50 -8.03 -14.75 -20.38
N ALA A 51 -8.73 -14.62 -21.51
CA ALA A 51 -9.70 -15.61 -21.96
C ALA A 51 -9.04 -16.89 -22.49
N SER A 52 -7.80 -16.82 -22.98
CA SER A 52 -7.09 -17.97 -23.53
C SER A 52 -6.60 -18.91 -22.43
N HIS A 53 -6.17 -18.35 -21.30
CA HIS A 53 -5.67 -19.11 -20.15
C HIS A 53 -6.71 -19.26 -19.03
N GLY A 54 -7.84 -18.55 -19.11
CA GLY A 54 -8.88 -18.59 -18.08
C GLY A 54 -8.45 -18.01 -16.74
N VAL A 55 -7.54 -17.02 -16.74
CA VAL A 55 -6.98 -16.43 -15.51
C VAL A 55 -7.28 -14.94 -15.39
N GLN A 56 -7.44 -14.48 -14.14
CA GLN A 56 -7.47 -13.06 -13.81
C GLN A 56 -6.05 -12.59 -13.44
N TYR A 57 -5.63 -11.45 -13.98
CA TYR A 57 -4.31 -10.86 -13.72
C TYR A 57 -4.43 -9.41 -13.25
N ARG A 58 -3.35 -8.88 -12.68
CA ARG A 58 -3.22 -7.47 -12.30
C ARG A 58 -2.26 -6.78 -13.25
N ARG A 59 -2.76 -5.85 -14.07
CA ARG A 59 -1.93 -4.97 -14.89
C ARG A 59 -1.30 -3.90 -13.99
N ILE A 60 -0.01 -3.66 -14.18
CA ILE A 60 0.76 -2.64 -13.46
C ILE A 60 1.43 -1.72 -14.48
N ASP A 61 1.09 -0.44 -14.42
CA ASP A 61 1.68 0.63 -15.21
C ASP A 61 2.31 1.67 -14.26
N ARG A 62 3.34 2.40 -14.73
CA ARG A 62 3.96 3.55 -14.04
C ARG A 62 4.46 3.30 -12.60
N TYR A 63 4.76 2.05 -12.21
CA TYR A 63 5.14 1.71 -10.83
C TYR A 63 6.33 2.49 -10.27
N LEU A 64 7.43 2.62 -11.03
CA LEU A 64 8.61 3.34 -10.54
C LEU A 64 8.45 4.86 -10.56
N SER A 65 7.46 5.38 -11.29
CA SER A 65 7.20 6.82 -11.37
C SER A 65 6.41 7.27 -10.15
N GLU A 66 6.97 8.18 -9.35
CA GLU A 66 6.18 8.84 -8.31
C GLU A 66 5.05 9.67 -8.94
N SER A 67 3.88 9.65 -8.31
CA SER A 67 2.72 10.40 -8.79
C SER A 67 1.87 10.89 -7.63
N LYS A 68 1.09 11.95 -7.88
CA LYS A 68 0.07 12.44 -6.95
C LYS A 68 -1.23 12.61 -7.70
N ILE A 69 -2.32 12.12 -7.12
CA ILE A 69 -3.64 12.22 -7.74
C ILE A 69 -4.67 12.69 -6.71
N LYS A 70 -5.66 13.43 -7.18
CA LYS A 70 -6.82 13.80 -6.38
C LYS A 70 -7.76 12.60 -6.32
N ILE A 71 -8.11 12.14 -5.12
CA ILE A 71 -9.06 11.05 -4.90
C ILE A 71 -10.21 11.52 -4.03
N GLN A 72 -11.38 10.91 -4.21
CA GLN A 72 -12.50 11.07 -3.28
C GLN A 72 -12.17 10.36 -1.96
N MET A 73 -12.35 11.03 -0.84
CA MET A 73 -12.02 10.47 0.48
C MET A 73 -12.93 9.31 0.86
N HIS A 74 -14.22 9.43 0.54
CA HIS A 74 -15.24 8.43 0.87
C HIS A 74 -15.96 8.01 -0.40
N PRO A 75 -15.55 6.90 -1.04
CA PRO A 75 -16.33 6.30 -2.12
C PRO A 75 -17.74 5.97 -1.60
N GLY A 76 -18.77 6.58 -2.19
CA GLY A 76 -20.17 6.47 -1.74
C GLY A 76 -20.61 7.50 -0.68
N GLY A 77 -19.72 8.39 -0.24
CA GLY A 77 -20.03 9.53 0.63
C GLY A 77 -20.10 10.85 -0.15
N ASN A 78 -19.82 11.98 0.52
CA ASN A 78 -19.84 13.30 -0.11
C ASN A 78 -18.88 13.35 -1.33
N PRO A 79 -19.37 13.61 -2.55
CA PRO A 79 -18.55 13.64 -3.77
C PRO A 79 -17.52 14.76 -3.82
N HIS A 80 -17.69 15.82 -3.02
CA HIS A 80 -16.78 16.97 -2.98
C HIS A 80 -15.62 16.80 -1.99
N ALA A 81 -15.74 15.84 -1.07
CA ALA A 81 -14.72 15.54 -0.07
C ALA A 81 -13.55 14.81 -0.73
N THR A 82 -12.46 15.53 -1.00
CA THR A 82 -11.31 15.02 -1.76
C THR A 82 -9.99 15.17 -0.99
N THR A 83 -9.06 14.27 -1.25
CA THR A 83 -7.68 14.31 -0.72
C THR A 83 -6.68 14.04 -1.85
N ILE A 84 -5.40 14.30 -1.58
CA ILE A 84 -4.31 13.95 -2.50
C ILE A 84 -3.68 12.65 -2.04
N SER A 85 -3.69 11.65 -2.90
CA SER A 85 -2.96 10.41 -2.69
C SER A 85 -1.65 10.43 -3.47
N PHE A 86 -0.59 9.92 -2.86
CA PHE A 86 0.76 9.89 -3.37
C PHE A 86 1.19 8.44 -3.58
N HIS A 87 1.49 8.11 -4.83
CA HIS A 87 2.16 6.87 -5.17
C HIS A 87 3.67 7.03 -5.08
N ARG A 88 4.30 6.08 -4.40
CA ARG A 88 5.76 5.94 -4.33
C ARG A 88 6.09 4.45 -4.37
N PRO A 89 7.16 4.02 -5.07
CA PRO A 89 7.51 2.60 -5.16
C PRO A 89 7.93 2.05 -3.79
N LEU A 90 7.94 0.73 -3.62
CA LEU A 90 8.29 0.07 -2.35
C LEU A 90 9.66 0.53 -1.84
N GLN A 91 10.63 0.69 -2.75
CA GLN A 91 11.97 1.18 -2.42
C GLN A 91 11.99 2.55 -1.73
N TYR A 92 11.01 3.43 -2.01
CA TYR A 92 10.92 4.73 -1.36
C TYR A 92 10.68 4.54 0.14
N TYR A 93 9.73 3.67 0.52
CA TYR A 93 9.35 3.45 1.91
C TYR A 93 10.49 2.85 2.71
N VAL A 94 11.13 1.79 2.19
CA VAL A 94 12.27 1.14 2.85
C VAL A 94 13.44 2.11 3.02
N LYS A 95 13.80 2.86 1.97
CA LYS A 95 14.88 3.86 2.05
C LYS A 95 14.54 5.01 2.99
N ALA A 96 13.30 5.49 2.98
CA ALA A 96 12.88 6.60 3.84
C ALA A 96 12.87 6.21 5.32
N LEU A 97 12.40 4.99 5.65
CA LEU A 97 12.49 4.44 7.01
C LEU A 97 13.94 4.34 7.47
N GLY A 98 14.81 3.72 6.66
CA GLY A 98 16.24 3.57 6.98
C GLY A 98 16.94 4.92 7.18
N LYS A 99 16.70 5.89 6.29
CA LYS A 99 17.23 7.27 6.44
C LYS A 99 16.72 7.99 7.69
N SER A 100 15.56 7.60 8.21
CA SER A 100 15.03 8.15 9.46
C SER A 100 15.55 7.43 10.71
N GLY A 101 16.37 6.38 10.60
CA GLY A 101 16.85 5.60 11.75
C GLY A 101 15.88 4.48 12.19
N LEU A 102 14.99 4.05 11.28
CA LEU A 102 14.08 2.94 11.50
C LEU A 102 14.48 1.74 10.64
N LEU A 103 14.76 0.62 11.28
CA LEU A 103 15.10 -0.64 10.62
C LEU A 103 13.82 -1.41 10.32
N VAL A 104 13.62 -1.83 9.07
CA VAL A 104 12.52 -2.75 8.73
C VAL A 104 12.84 -4.11 9.33
N ASN A 105 12.02 -4.55 10.28
CA ASN A 105 12.18 -5.81 11.00
C ASN A 105 11.25 -6.89 10.48
N ASP A 106 10.10 -6.51 9.94
CA ASP A 106 9.12 -7.46 9.42
C ASP A 106 8.33 -6.84 8.26
N MET A 107 7.83 -7.69 7.38
CA MET A 107 7.04 -7.32 6.21
C MET A 107 6.05 -8.43 5.89
N GLU A 108 4.78 -8.07 5.74
CA GLU A 108 3.74 -9.00 5.29
C GLU A 108 2.97 -8.40 4.11
N GLU A 109 2.58 -9.25 3.16
CA GLU A 109 1.79 -8.88 2.01
C GLU A 109 0.38 -9.45 2.15
N TRP A 110 -0.61 -8.58 2.32
CA TRP A 110 -1.97 -8.99 2.66
C TRP A 110 -2.94 -8.91 1.48
N ILE A 111 -3.78 -9.93 1.39
CA ILE A 111 -4.87 -10.04 0.42
C ILE A 111 -6.12 -9.30 0.88
N SER A 112 -7.06 -9.10 -0.05
CA SER A 112 -8.39 -8.61 0.29
C SER A 112 -9.34 -9.77 0.61
N HIS A 113 -10.06 -9.67 1.72
CA HIS A 113 -11.13 -10.61 2.07
C HIS A 113 -12.43 -10.40 1.26
N LYS A 114 -12.40 -9.56 0.22
CA LYS A 114 -13.55 -9.36 -0.67
C LYS A 114 -13.91 -10.68 -1.35
N LYS A 115 -15.17 -11.11 -1.18
CA LYS A 115 -15.73 -12.25 -1.91
C LYS A 115 -16.14 -11.83 -3.32
N ASN A 116 -15.95 -12.72 -4.28
CA ASN A 116 -16.46 -12.52 -5.63
C ASN A 116 -17.92 -12.97 -5.70
N GLU A 117 -18.66 -12.36 -6.61
CA GLU A 117 -20.00 -12.82 -6.95
C GLU A 117 -19.92 -14.16 -7.70
N PRO A 118 -20.95 -15.02 -7.57
CA PRO A 118 -21.01 -16.26 -8.34
C PRO A 118 -20.99 -15.98 -9.86
N GLY A 119 -20.29 -16.82 -10.62
CA GLY A 119 -20.22 -16.69 -12.07
C GLY A 119 -19.13 -17.57 -12.70
N PRO A 120 -19.07 -17.61 -14.04
CA PRO A 120 -18.14 -18.50 -14.77
C PRO A 120 -16.66 -18.20 -14.50
N LYS A 121 -16.34 -17.02 -13.97
CA LYS A 121 -14.97 -16.60 -13.62
C LYS A 121 -14.67 -16.65 -12.12
N ALA A 122 -15.66 -16.96 -11.28
CA ALA A 122 -15.58 -16.77 -9.83
C ALA A 122 -14.40 -17.52 -9.19
N GLU A 123 -14.07 -18.73 -9.66
CA GLU A 123 -12.92 -19.48 -9.16
C GLU A 123 -11.60 -18.76 -9.47
N ALA A 124 -11.40 -18.36 -10.74
CA ALA A 124 -10.20 -17.68 -11.18
C ALA A 124 -10.03 -16.30 -10.51
N GLU A 125 -11.12 -15.55 -10.35
CA GLU A 125 -11.09 -14.28 -9.62
C GLU A 125 -10.78 -14.48 -8.13
N THR A 126 -11.28 -15.57 -7.53
CA THR A 126 -11.02 -15.88 -6.12
C THR A 126 -9.58 -16.29 -5.91
N ARG A 127 -9.03 -17.09 -6.83
CA ARG A 127 -7.62 -17.46 -6.87
C ARG A 127 -6.76 -16.19 -6.99
N ALA A 128 -7.01 -15.34 -7.97
CA ALA A 128 -6.23 -14.11 -8.17
C ALA A 128 -6.26 -13.17 -6.95
N ARG A 129 -7.38 -13.07 -6.23
CA ARG A 129 -7.45 -12.29 -4.98
C ARG A 129 -6.64 -12.88 -3.83
N LYS A 130 -6.44 -14.19 -3.81
CA LYS A 130 -5.61 -14.89 -2.81
C LYS A 130 -4.12 -14.85 -3.13
N GLU A 131 -3.77 -14.67 -4.41
CA GLU A 131 -2.38 -14.64 -4.86
C GLU A 131 -1.81 -13.23 -5.01
N ILE A 132 -2.63 -12.22 -5.35
CA ILE A 132 -2.15 -10.85 -5.60
C ILE A 132 -2.48 -9.96 -4.39
N PRO A 133 -1.49 -9.60 -3.56
CA PRO A 133 -1.73 -8.81 -2.36
C PRO A 133 -2.07 -7.36 -2.72
N LEU A 134 -2.99 -6.77 -1.96
CA LEU A 134 -3.44 -5.40 -2.18
C LEU A 134 -3.06 -4.45 -1.04
N PHE A 135 -2.52 -5.00 0.04
CA PHE A 135 -2.03 -4.25 1.18
C PHE A 135 -0.63 -4.74 1.55
N LEU A 136 0.16 -3.82 2.09
CA LEU A 136 1.47 -4.10 2.63
C LEU A 136 1.44 -3.74 4.11
N PHE A 137 1.97 -4.62 4.94
CA PHE A 137 2.32 -4.34 6.33
C PHE A 137 3.84 -4.27 6.45
N LEU A 138 4.31 -3.27 7.19
CA LEU A 138 5.71 -3.10 7.56
C LEU A 138 5.80 -2.87 9.07
N GLN A 139 6.65 -3.65 9.72
CA GLN A 139 7.14 -3.34 11.05
C GLN A 139 8.53 -2.73 10.93
N ALA A 140 8.71 -1.54 11.50
CA ALA A 140 10.02 -0.92 11.64
C ALA A 140 10.35 -0.67 13.11
N VAL A 141 11.63 -0.73 13.47
CA VAL A 141 12.12 -0.61 14.84
C VAL A 141 13.16 0.50 14.89
N LYS A 142 13.03 1.41 15.87
CA LYS A 142 14.07 2.41 16.14
C LYS A 142 15.30 1.71 16.68
N ASP A 143 16.45 1.99 16.07
CA ASP A 143 17.70 1.44 16.60
C ASP A 143 17.91 1.91 18.05
N GLY A 144 18.48 1.03 18.85
CA GLY A 144 18.72 1.28 20.27
C GLY A 144 20.18 1.50 20.62
N ALA A 145 21.06 1.53 19.61
CA ALA A 145 22.43 1.98 19.75
C ALA A 145 22.50 3.51 19.89
#